data_AF-A0A964Z426-F1
#
_entry.id   AF-A0A964Z426-F1
#
_cell.length_a   1.000
_cell.length_b   1.000
_cell.length_c   1.000
_cell.angle_alpha   90.00
_cell.angle_beta   90.00
_cell.angle_gamma   90.00
#
_symmetry.space_group_name_H-M   'P 1'
#
loop_
_entity.id
_entity.type
_entity.pdbx_description
1 polymer ?
#
loop_
_entity_poly.entity_id
_entity_poly.type
_entity_poly.pdbx_seq_one_letter_code
_entity_poly.pdbx_strand_id
1 'polypeptide(L)'
;MNIVIPMSGLGSRFKNAGVETPKPLIMVDNQYLIEHSVKSLGIDGNYIFITRKYDNPEYNNRLSSILKTLKPDSIEICLDHDQYGAADAALHAKDYIDNEEELIITNCDQLLKWDAQEFLNISRSGYCDGSVATFKSNDAKNSFAKIENGRITNIVEKKVISDDALIGVHYWRKGCDFVRSAKKLLAEYRLSGLSECYISSTYNYLISEGLNILPYNMPKNGYISLGTPNDIDIYLSKIKEYYSEKPKTIFCDIDGTLIKHVHRFSYVGFEPAIALKGVIEKFNEWDSRGHKIILTTARKESARMLTEKQLTDLGICWDQLIMGVTSGVRVLINDKHLESDNDRAVALNVITDQGFEDINWDEMGL
;
A
#
# COMPACT_ATOMS: atom_id res chain seq x y z
N MET A 1 -0.73 -2.99 -27.85
CA MET A 1 -1.42 -2.12 -26.87
C MET A 1 -0.57 -0.90 -26.55
N ASN A 2 -1.22 0.26 -26.54
CA ASN A 2 -0.63 1.55 -26.17
C ASN A 2 -1.02 1.90 -24.73
N ILE A 3 -0.12 2.57 -24.01
CA ILE A 3 -0.32 2.98 -22.61
C ILE A 3 0.00 4.46 -22.50
N VAL A 4 -1.01 5.28 -22.25
CA VAL A 4 -0.85 6.74 -22.10
C VAL A 4 -0.91 7.11 -20.63
N ILE A 5 0.07 7.90 -20.18
CA ILE A 5 0.12 8.41 -18.80
C ILE A 5 0.16 9.94 -18.85
N PRO A 6 -0.99 10.62 -18.75
CA PRO A 6 -1.03 12.07 -18.71
C PRO A 6 -0.59 12.58 -17.33
N MET A 7 0.43 13.42 -17.32
CA MET A 7 0.99 14.04 -16.10
C MET A 7 1.32 15.52 -16.27
N SER A 8 0.68 16.19 -17.24
CA SER A 8 0.92 17.60 -17.57
C SER A 8 0.18 18.59 -16.64
N GLY A 9 -0.66 18.08 -15.74
CA GLY A 9 -1.46 18.90 -14.82
C GLY A 9 -0.63 19.67 -13.79
N LEU A 10 -1.18 20.77 -13.29
CA LEU A 10 -0.48 21.71 -12.40
C LEU A 10 -0.14 21.16 -11.01
N GLY A 11 -0.72 20.03 -10.59
CA GLY A 11 -0.51 19.49 -9.25
C GLY A 11 -0.97 20.45 -8.14
N SER A 12 -2.04 21.22 -8.37
CA SER A 12 -2.47 22.35 -7.52
C SER A 12 -2.63 21.99 -6.04
N ARG A 13 -3.09 20.77 -5.72
CA ARG A 13 -3.21 20.30 -4.32
C ARG A 13 -1.87 20.26 -3.58
N PHE A 14 -0.79 19.92 -4.29
CA PHE A 14 0.58 19.93 -3.74
C PHE A 14 1.14 21.35 -3.65
N LYS A 15 0.94 22.17 -4.69
CA LYS A 15 1.34 23.58 -4.67
C LYS A 15 0.69 24.36 -3.55
N ASN A 16 -0.61 24.16 -3.32
CA ASN A 16 -1.36 24.79 -2.23
C ASN A 16 -0.86 24.36 -0.85
N ALA A 17 -0.18 23.22 -0.74
CA ALA A 17 0.48 22.75 0.47
C ALA A 17 1.95 23.18 0.57
N GLY A 18 2.44 24.04 -0.33
CA GLY A 18 3.80 24.56 -0.34
C GLY A 18 4.84 23.65 -1.01
N VAL A 19 4.40 22.63 -1.76
CA VAL A 19 5.31 21.73 -2.50
C VAL A 19 5.55 22.29 -3.90
N GLU A 20 6.77 22.80 -4.12
CA GLU A 20 7.22 23.35 -5.41
C GLU A 20 7.65 22.28 -6.42
N THR A 21 7.98 21.07 -5.92
CA THR A 21 8.43 19.97 -6.77
C THR A 21 7.26 19.49 -7.65
N PRO A 22 7.46 19.33 -8.97
CA PRO A 22 6.44 18.78 -9.84
C PRO A 22 5.92 17.44 -9.35
N LYS A 23 4.59 17.26 -9.36
CA LYS A 23 3.92 16.05 -8.87
C LYS A 23 4.59 14.73 -9.28
N PRO A 24 4.89 14.44 -10.57
CA PRO A 24 5.52 13.17 -10.93
C PRO A 24 6.89 12.96 -10.28
N LEU A 25 7.58 14.04 -9.87
CA LEU A 25 8.90 14.05 -9.22
C LEU A 25 8.82 14.16 -7.69
N ILE A 26 7.64 14.10 -7.07
CA ILE A 26 7.53 14.00 -5.62
C ILE A 26 8.04 12.62 -5.19
N MET A 27 8.94 12.60 -4.21
CA MET A 27 9.57 11.39 -3.70
C MET A 27 8.78 10.86 -2.50
N VAL A 28 8.40 9.58 -2.55
CA VAL A 28 7.67 8.87 -1.49
C VAL A 28 8.30 7.49 -1.38
N ASP A 29 8.72 7.08 -0.18
CA ASP A 29 9.28 5.74 0.06
C ASP A 29 10.42 5.39 -0.94
N ASN A 30 11.39 6.31 -1.04
CA ASN A 30 12.58 6.23 -1.90
C ASN A 30 12.30 6.11 -3.41
N GLN A 31 11.08 6.39 -3.88
CA GLN A 31 10.72 6.37 -5.29
C GLN A 31 9.89 7.59 -5.66
N TYR A 32 9.99 8.04 -6.91
CA TYR A 32 9.14 9.11 -7.43
C TYR A 32 7.70 8.60 -7.67
N LEU A 33 6.69 9.48 -7.57
CA LEU A 33 5.29 9.09 -7.81
C LEU A 33 5.06 8.41 -9.17
N ILE A 34 5.77 8.87 -10.21
CA ILE A 34 5.68 8.24 -11.53
C ILE A 34 6.26 6.83 -11.54
N GLU A 35 7.31 6.57 -10.76
CA GLU A 35 7.89 5.23 -10.65
C GLU A 35 6.92 4.27 -9.97
N HIS A 36 6.28 4.70 -8.87
CA HIS A 36 5.22 3.91 -8.21
C HIS A 36 4.13 3.50 -9.20
N SER A 37 3.66 4.46 -9.98
CA SER A 37 2.56 4.23 -10.94
C SER A 37 2.96 3.30 -12.09
N VAL A 38 4.12 3.52 -12.70
CA VAL A 38 4.58 2.71 -13.84
C VAL A 38 4.96 1.30 -13.41
N LYS A 39 5.72 1.15 -12.30
CA LYS A 39 6.16 -0.16 -11.81
C LYS A 39 4.99 -1.01 -11.32
N SER A 40 4.02 -0.40 -10.66
CA SER A 40 2.86 -1.14 -10.12
C SER A 40 1.77 -1.46 -11.15
N LEU A 41 1.78 -0.80 -12.32
CA LEU A 41 0.85 -1.12 -13.39
C LEU A 41 1.01 -2.59 -13.83
N GLY A 42 2.24 -3.09 -13.95
CA GLY A 42 2.49 -4.50 -14.28
C GLY A 42 2.05 -4.92 -15.69
N ILE A 43 1.93 -3.97 -16.62
CA ILE A 43 1.47 -4.22 -18.00
C ILE A 43 2.54 -3.75 -18.98
N ASP A 44 2.88 -4.61 -19.94
CA ASP A 44 3.77 -4.24 -21.05
C ASP A 44 3.00 -3.68 -22.24
N GLY A 45 3.62 -2.71 -22.93
CA GLY A 45 3.03 -2.03 -24.06
C GLY A 45 3.87 -0.83 -24.50
N ASN A 46 3.34 -0.08 -25.47
CA ASN A 46 3.98 1.13 -25.96
C ASN A 46 3.63 2.30 -25.03
N TYR A 47 4.57 2.72 -24.20
CA TYR A 47 4.35 3.81 -23.24
C TYR A 47 4.49 5.17 -23.89
N ILE A 48 3.48 6.02 -23.66
CA ILE A 48 3.40 7.40 -24.14
C ILE A 48 3.14 8.29 -22.93
N PHE A 49 4.12 9.10 -22.56
CA PHE A 49 4.03 10.03 -21.44
C PHE A 49 3.65 11.43 -21.94
N ILE A 50 2.60 12.01 -21.38
CA ILE A 50 2.24 13.41 -21.66
C ILE A 50 2.75 14.26 -20.49
N THR A 51 3.88 14.93 -20.70
CA THR A 51 4.57 15.70 -19.66
C THR A 51 4.29 17.18 -19.80
N ARG A 52 4.53 17.95 -18.74
CA ARG A 52 4.54 19.41 -18.77
C ARG A 52 5.98 19.90 -18.89
N LYS A 53 6.19 20.93 -19.69
CA LYS A 53 7.40 21.74 -19.69
C LYS A 53 7.40 22.64 -18.47
N TYR A 54 8.30 22.36 -17.54
CA TYR A 54 8.52 23.20 -16.35
C TYR A 54 9.52 24.31 -16.67
N ASP A 55 9.38 25.44 -15.99
CA ASP A 55 10.34 26.55 -16.13
C ASP A 55 11.75 26.15 -15.68
N ASN A 56 11.85 25.28 -14.67
CA ASN A 56 13.11 24.70 -14.23
C ASN A 56 13.57 23.59 -15.19
N PRO A 57 14.68 23.77 -15.93
CA PRO A 57 15.20 22.77 -16.87
C PRO A 57 15.64 21.48 -16.19
N GLU A 58 16.06 21.53 -14.93
CA GLU A 58 16.49 20.34 -14.19
C GLU A 58 15.32 19.37 -13.96
N TYR A 59 14.12 19.88 -13.68
CA TYR A 59 12.93 19.05 -13.54
C TYR A 59 12.57 18.36 -14.85
N ASN A 60 12.68 19.07 -15.99
CA ASN A 60 12.45 18.47 -17.30
C ASN A 60 13.45 17.34 -17.57
N ASN A 61 14.76 17.62 -17.42
CA ASN A 61 15.82 16.64 -17.68
C ASN A 61 15.71 15.41 -16.76
N ARG A 62 15.41 15.64 -15.48
CA ARG A 62 15.24 14.56 -14.49
C ARG A 62 14.03 13.70 -14.82
N LEU A 63 12.89 14.30 -15.14
CA LEU A 63 11.69 13.56 -15.51
C LEU A 63 11.95 12.72 -16.76
N SER A 64 12.46 13.30 -17.85
CA SER A 64 12.78 12.56 -19.07
C SER A 64 13.75 11.39 -18.82
N SER A 65 14.76 11.58 -17.96
CA SER A 65 15.72 10.53 -17.60
C SER A 65 15.05 9.38 -16.83
N ILE A 66 14.17 9.69 -15.88
CA ILE A 66 13.39 8.69 -15.13
C ILE A 66 12.48 7.91 -16.08
N LEU A 67 11.75 8.60 -16.96
CA LEU A 67 10.83 7.97 -17.91
C LEU A 67 11.57 7.02 -18.86
N LYS A 68 12.74 7.43 -19.36
CA LYS A 68 13.59 6.57 -20.20
C LYS A 68 14.19 5.39 -19.44
N THR A 69 14.51 5.56 -18.15
CA THR A 69 14.96 4.46 -17.30
C THR A 69 13.84 3.45 -17.07
N LEU A 70 12.61 3.92 -16.81
CA LEU A 70 11.44 3.07 -16.60
C LEU A 70 11.04 2.31 -17.86
N LYS A 71 11.02 3.00 -19.01
CA LYS A 71 10.61 2.47 -20.31
C LYS A 71 11.49 3.07 -21.42
N PRO A 72 12.60 2.42 -21.82
CA PRO A 72 13.57 2.97 -22.78
C PRO A 72 12.96 3.39 -24.13
N ASP A 73 12.03 2.60 -24.65
CA ASP A 73 11.37 2.83 -25.95
C ASP A 73 10.12 3.73 -25.85
N SER A 74 9.89 4.35 -24.69
CA SER A 74 8.73 5.24 -24.52
C SER A 74 8.82 6.51 -25.37
N ILE A 75 7.63 7.04 -25.68
CA ILE A 75 7.45 8.34 -26.32
C ILE A 75 7.14 9.36 -25.22
N GLU A 76 7.81 10.51 -25.25
CA GLU A 76 7.50 11.65 -24.39
C GLU A 76 6.94 12.80 -25.25
N ILE A 77 5.73 13.25 -24.93
CA ILE A 77 5.10 14.43 -25.54
C ILE A 77 5.05 15.52 -24.46
N CYS A 78 5.99 16.46 -24.55
CA CYS A 78 6.14 17.55 -23.59
C CYS A 78 5.31 18.77 -24.01
N LEU A 79 4.34 19.15 -23.17
CA LEU A 79 3.41 20.25 -23.43
C LEU A 79 3.83 21.52 -22.68
N ASP A 80 3.74 22.67 -23.33
CA ASP A 80 4.16 23.99 -22.83
C ASP A 80 3.01 24.95 -22.52
N HIS A 81 1.78 24.44 -22.53
CA HIS A 81 0.55 25.19 -22.25
C HIS A 81 -0.33 24.43 -21.25
N ASP A 82 -1.38 25.07 -20.76
CA ASP A 82 -2.38 24.43 -19.90
C ASP A 82 -3.39 23.63 -20.72
N GLN A 83 -3.84 22.51 -20.17
CA GLN A 83 -4.88 21.66 -20.76
C GLN A 83 -6.19 21.82 -19.98
N TYR A 84 -7.30 21.50 -20.63
CA TYR A 84 -8.62 21.54 -20.01
C TYR A 84 -8.93 20.32 -19.12
N GLY A 85 -7.99 19.38 -19.01
CA GLY A 85 -8.10 18.18 -18.20
C GLY A 85 -7.27 17.02 -18.74
N ALA A 86 -7.30 15.89 -18.04
CA ALA A 86 -6.50 14.71 -18.42
C ALA A 86 -6.90 14.12 -19.79
N ALA A 87 -8.16 14.21 -20.20
CA ALA A 87 -8.60 13.75 -21.52
C ALA A 87 -8.07 14.63 -22.66
N ASP A 88 -8.02 15.95 -22.44
CA ASP A 88 -7.41 16.88 -23.38
C ASP A 88 -5.90 16.63 -23.49
N ALA A 89 -5.20 16.41 -22.37
CA ALA A 89 -3.80 16.03 -22.35
C ALA A 89 -3.53 14.73 -23.15
N ALA A 90 -4.32 13.68 -22.92
CA ALA A 90 -4.17 12.41 -23.61
C ALA A 90 -4.47 12.49 -25.13
N LEU A 91 -5.29 13.45 -25.59
CA LEU A 91 -5.52 13.69 -27.02
C LEU A 91 -4.26 14.15 -27.77
N HIS A 92 -3.24 14.67 -27.09
CA HIS A 92 -1.96 14.98 -27.73
C HIS A 92 -1.22 13.72 -28.24
N ALA A 93 -1.56 12.53 -27.74
CA ALA A 93 -1.05 11.26 -28.26
C ALA A 93 -1.85 10.71 -29.46
N LYS A 94 -2.87 11.43 -29.98
CA LYS A 94 -3.79 10.91 -31.03
C LYS A 94 -3.07 10.27 -32.22
N ASP A 95 -1.93 10.81 -32.64
CA ASP A 95 -1.20 10.29 -33.81
C ASP A 95 -0.63 8.88 -33.57
N TYR A 96 -0.55 8.44 -32.32
CA TYR A 96 -0.12 7.11 -31.89
C TYR A 96 -1.29 6.20 -31.47
N ILE A 97 -2.44 6.77 -31.10
CA ILE A 97 -3.55 6.02 -30.47
C ILE A 97 -4.89 6.10 -31.23
N ASP A 98 -5.03 6.92 -32.27
CA ASP A 98 -6.24 6.97 -33.12
C ASP A 98 -6.24 5.79 -34.11
N ASN A 99 -6.32 4.57 -33.58
CA ASN A 99 -6.25 3.31 -34.32
C ASN A 99 -7.05 2.20 -33.61
N GLU A 100 -7.06 1.01 -34.22
CA GLU A 100 -7.80 -0.16 -33.73
C GLU A 100 -7.04 -0.94 -32.64
N GLU A 101 -5.86 -0.47 -32.21
CA GLU A 101 -5.09 -1.12 -31.15
C GLU A 101 -5.67 -0.82 -29.77
N GLU A 102 -5.48 -1.75 -28.84
CA GLU A 102 -5.86 -1.57 -27.44
C GLU A 102 -5.15 -0.37 -26.81
N LEU A 103 -5.85 0.32 -25.92
CA LEU A 103 -5.36 1.49 -25.22
C LEU A 103 -5.65 1.40 -23.72
N ILE A 104 -4.64 1.66 -22.91
CA ILE A 104 -4.80 1.97 -21.49
C ILE A 104 -4.43 3.43 -21.25
N ILE A 105 -5.24 4.13 -20.46
CA ILE A 105 -4.88 5.44 -19.91
C ILE A 105 -4.86 5.31 -18.39
N THR A 106 -3.75 5.70 -17.77
CA THR A 106 -3.59 5.60 -16.30
C THR A 106 -2.94 6.83 -15.69
N ASN A 107 -3.21 7.08 -14.42
CA ASN A 107 -2.65 8.21 -13.68
C ASN A 107 -1.18 7.99 -13.27
N CYS A 108 -0.50 9.08 -12.90
CA CYS A 108 0.89 9.11 -12.45
C CYS A 108 1.09 9.15 -10.92
N ASP A 109 0.02 8.95 -10.14
CA ASP A 109 -0.03 9.18 -8.69
C ASP A 109 -0.73 8.08 -7.90
N GLN A 110 -0.51 6.83 -8.30
CA GLN A 110 -1.12 5.69 -7.65
C GLN A 110 -0.14 4.54 -7.47
N LEU A 111 -0.45 3.69 -6.50
CA LEU A 111 0.23 2.42 -6.29
C LEU A 111 -0.82 1.31 -6.36
N LEU A 112 -0.63 0.37 -7.28
CA LEU A 112 -1.52 -0.77 -7.50
C LEU A 112 -0.93 -2.05 -6.89
N LYS A 113 -1.75 -2.80 -6.17
CA LYS A 113 -1.44 -4.13 -5.62
C LYS A 113 -2.47 -5.10 -6.17
N TRP A 114 -2.27 -5.50 -7.41
CA TRP A 114 -3.27 -6.19 -8.22
C TRP A 114 -2.66 -7.21 -9.16
N ASP A 115 -3.48 -8.12 -9.69
CA ASP A 115 -3.12 -8.96 -10.82
C ASP A 115 -3.49 -8.23 -12.13
N ALA A 116 -2.48 -7.67 -12.78
CA ALA A 116 -2.63 -6.99 -14.05
C ALA A 116 -3.16 -7.91 -15.16
N GLN A 117 -2.83 -9.21 -15.11
CA GLN A 117 -3.29 -10.18 -16.09
C GLN A 117 -4.77 -10.49 -15.92
N GLU A 118 -5.27 -10.53 -14.67
CA GLU A 118 -6.69 -10.65 -14.38
C GLU A 118 -7.49 -9.49 -15.00
N PHE A 119 -7.02 -8.26 -14.81
CA PHE A 119 -7.62 -7.08 -15.44
C PHE A 119 -7.65 -7.18 -16.97
N LEU A 120 -6.53 -7.55 -17.60
CA LEU A 120 -6.46 -7.70 -19.05
C LEU A 120 -7.39 -8.81 -19.57
N ASN A 121 -7.49 -9.93 -18.86
CA ASN A 121 -8.38 -11.03 -19.23
C ASN A 121 -9.85 -10.60 -19.25
N ILE A 122 -10.29 -9.86 -18.23
CA ILE A 122 -11.64 -9.30 -18.16
C ILE A 122 -11.86 -8.29 -19.29
N SER A 123 -10.90 -7.39 -19.48
CA SER A 123 -10.96 -6.30 -20.45
C SER A 123 -10.99 -6.79 -21.91
N ARG A 124 -10.34 -7.94 -22.18
CA ARG A 124 -10.28 -8.58 -23.49
C ARG A 124 -11.44 -9.54 -23.78
N SER A 125 -12.34 -9.79 -22.82
CA SER A 125 -13.52 -10.65 -23.02
C SER A 125 -14.32 -10.23 -24.26
N GLY A 126 -14.87 -11.18 -25.03
CA GLY A 126 -15.41 -10.91 -26.39
C GLY A 126 -16.56 -9.91 -26.49
N TYR A 127 -17.10 -9.42 -25.38
CA TYR A 127 -18.21 -8.46 -25.30
C TYR A 127 -17.82 -7.14 -24.62
N CYS A 128 -16.53 -6.87 -24.41
CA CYS A 128 -16.03 -5.69 -23.68
C CYS A 128 -15.40 -4.67 -24.63
N ASP A 129 -16.03 -3.52 -24.87
CA ASP A 129 -15.45 -2.46 -25.70
C ASP A 129 -14.54 -1.51 -24.90
N GLY A 130 -14.73 -1.46 -23.59
CA GLY A 130 -13.86 -0.76 -22.66
C GLY A 130 -14.06 -1.22 -21.22
N SER A 131 -13.11 -0.94 -20.35
CA SER A 131 -13.24 -1.29 -18.94
C SER A 131 -12.62 -0.24 -18.03
N VAL A 132 -13.10 -0.18 -16.80
CA VAL A 132 -12.63 0.78 -15.80
C VAL A 132 -12.38 0.06 -14.49
N ALA A 133 -11.19 0.24 -13.92
CA ALA A 133 -10.90 -0.26 -12.58
C ALA A 133 -11.70 0.53 -11.53
N THR A 134 -12.26 -0.16 -10.56
CA THR A 134 -13.13 0.40 -9.53
C THR A 134 -12.77 -0.15 -8.15
N PHE A 135 -13.10 0.59 -7.10
CA PHE A 135 -12.99 0.16 -5.72
C PHE A 135 -14.17 0.68 -4.90
N LYS A 136 -14.39 0.07 -3.73
CA LYS A 136 -15.46 0.50 -2.84
C LYS A 136 -15.08 1.78 -2.10
N SER A 137 -15.87 2.84 -2.28
CA SER A 137 -15.73 4.13 -1.60
C SER A 137 -17.05 4.88 -1.56
N ASN A 138 -17.17 5.84 -0.65
CA ASN A 138 -18.26 6.82 -0.59
C ASN A 138 -17.72 8.26 -0.51
N ASP A 139 -16.43 8.46 -0.77
CA ASP A 139 -15.78 9.77 -0.74
C ASP A 139 -16.11 10.55 -2.03
N ALA A 140 -16.81 11.68 -1.88
CA ALA A 140 -17.22 12.54 -2.99
C ALA A 140 -16.05 13.14 -3.79
N LYS A 141 -14.78 12.99 -3.34
CA LYS A 141 -13.60 13.38 -4.12
C LYS A 141 -13.40 12.52 -5.37
N ASN A 142 -13.97 11.32 -5.40
CA ASN A 142 -13.81 10.35 -6.48
C ASN A 142 -14.89 10.52 -7.57
N SER A 143 -14.64 9.90 -8.71
CA SER A 143 -15.65 9.60 -9.73
C SER A 143 -16.35 8.28 -9.40
N PHE A 144 -17.60 8.13 -9.80
CA PHE A 144 -18.42 6.95 -9.51
C PHE A 144 -19.06 6.36 -10.76
N ALA A 145 -19.08 5.03 -10.85
CA ALA A 145 -19.75 4.28 -11.90
C ALA A 145 -21.08 3.73 -11.38
N LYS A 146 -22.15 3.85 -12.17
CA LYS A 146 -23.35 3.05 -11.97
C LYS A 146 -23.19 1.73 -12.70
N ILE A 147 -23.30 0.62 -11.98
CA ILE A 147 -23.18 -0.73 -12.54
C ILE A 147 -24.55 -1.42 -12.50
N GLU A 148 -25.02 -1.91 -13.64
CA GLU A 148 -26.26 -2.67 -13.76
C GLU A 148 -26.01 -3.91 -14.63
N ASN A 149 -26.46 -5.08 -14.16
CA ASN A 149 -26.26 -6.37 -14.86
C ASN A 149 -24.79 -6.64 -15.26
N GLY A 150 -23.85 -6.25 -14.40
CA GLY A 150 -22.40 -6.44 -14.62
C GLY A 150 -21.76 -5.46 -15.62
N ARG A 151 -22.47 -4.39 -16.01
CA ARG A 151 -22.01 -3.40 -16.99
C ARG A 151 -22.08 -1.99 -16.43
N ILE A 152 -21.15 -1.13 -16.81
CA ILE A 152 -21.21 0.30 -16.45
C ILE A 152 -22.24 0.98 -17.35
N THR A 153 -23.26 1.59 -16.75
CA THR A 153 -24.36 2.28 -17.46
C THR A 153 -24.29 3.80 -17.37
N ASN A 154 -23.50 4.34 -16.44
CA ASN A 154 -23.26 5.77 -16.31
C ASN A 154 -22.01 6.04 -15.47
N ILE A 155 -21.28 7.10 -15.75
CA ILE A 155 -20.17 7.58 -14.92
C ILE A 155 -20.40 9.05 -14.54
N VAL A 156 -20.19 9.38 -13.27
CA VAL A 156 -20.36 10.74 -12.75
C VAL A 156 -19.15 11.19 -11.93
N GLU A 157 -18.69 12.41 -12.20
CA GLU A 157 -17.55 13.03 -11.55
C GLU A 157 -17.94 13.75 -10.27
N LYS A 158 -17.16 13.55 -9.19
CA LYS A 158 -17.27 14.26 -7.91
C LYS A 158 -18.67 14.26 -7.28
N LYS A 159 -19.47 13.22 -7.55
CA LYS A 159 -20.80 13.03 -6.99
C LYS A 159 -21.06 11.55 -6.77
N VAL A 160 -21.32 11.19 -5.52
CA VAL A 160 -21.62 9.82 -5.11
C VAL A 160 -22.98 9.40 -5.70
N ILE A 161 -22.95 8.41 -6.59
CA ILE A 161 -24.15 7.80 -7.21
C ILE A 161 -24.22 6.28 -6.99
N SER A 162 -23.15 5.70 -6.44
CA SER A 162 -22.95 4.29 -6.10
C SER A 162 -21.82 4.20 -5.07
N ASP A 163 -21.47 2.99 -4.63
CA ASP A 163 -20.25 2.72 -3.87
C ASP A 163 -19.07 2.29 -4.77
N ASP A 164 -19.25 2.28 -6.10
CA ASP A 164 -18.24 1.90 -7.10
C ASP A 164 -17.47 3.14 -7.57
N ALA A 165 -16.44 3.52 -6.81
CA ALA A 165 -15.56 4.61 -7.17
C ALA A 165 -14.52 4.16 -8.22
N LEU A 166 -14.20 5.04 -9.16
CA LEU A 166 -13.22 4.76 -10.21
C LEU A 166 -11.79 4.89 -9.66
N ILE A 167 -10.94 4.01 -10.16
CA ILE A 167 -9.48 4.13 -10.09
C ILE A 167 -9.02 4.71 -11.43
N GLY A 168 -7.91 5.44 -11.43
CA GLY A 168 -7.29 5.98 -12.63
C GLY A 168 -6.62 4.92 -13.51
N VAL A 169 -7.30 3.81 -13.81
CA VAL A 169 -6.91 2.80 -14.80
C VAL A 169 -8.11 2.56 -15.71
N HIS A 170 -7.96 2.96 -16.96
CA HIS A 170 -9.01 2.95 -17.96
C HIS A 170 -8.53 2.19 -19.20
N TYR A 171 -9.33 1.29 -19.73
CA TYR A 171 -9.03 0.52 -20.94
C TYR A 171 -10.08 0.77 -22.02
N TRP A 172 -9.61 0.82 -23.26
CA TRP A 172 -10.40 0.77 -24.48
C TRP A 172 -9.87 -0.34 -25.35
N ARG A 173 -10.78 -1.13 -25.94
CA ARG A 173 -10.41 -2.14 -26.93
C ARG A 173 -9.75 -1.51 -28.15
N LYS A 174 -10.17 -0.29 -28.51
CA LYS A 174 -9.66 0.48 -29.64
C LYS A 174 -9.35 1.90 -29.21
N GLY A 175 -8.13 2.37 -29.44
CA GLY A 175 -7.75 3.73 -29.12
C GLY A 175 -8.55 4.79 -29.90
N CYS A 176 -9.03 4.48 -31.11
CA CYS A 176 -9.89 5.36 -31.89
C CYS A 176 -11.22 5.69 -31.18
N ASP A 177 -11.74 4.79 -30.32
CA ASP A 177 -12.95 5.05 -29.52
C ASP A 177 -12.67 6.10 -28.43
N PHE A 178 -11.52 6.03 -27.76
CA PHE A 178 -11.08 7.09 -26.85
C PHE A 178 -10.92 8.41 -27.60
N VAL A 179 -10.20 8.43 -28.73
CA VAL A 179 -9.94 9.67 -29.46
C VAL A 179 -11.25 10.32 -29.95
N ARG A 180 -12.19 9.54 -30.49
CA ARG A 180 -13.51 10.03 -30.90
C ARG A 180 -14.30 10.62 -29.73
N SER A 181 -14.39 9.89 -28.63
CA SER A 181 -15.16 10.32 -27.44
C SER A 181 -14.52 11.50 -26.71
N ALA A 182 -13.20 11.56 -26.61
CA ALA A 182 -12.47 12.69 -26.04
C ALA A 182 -12.60 13.96 -26.90
N LYS A 183 -12.59 13.85 -28.25
CA LYS A 183 -12.86 14.99 -29.14
C LYS A 183 -14.28 15.56 -28.92
N LYS A 184 -15.28 14.69 -28.71
CA LYS A 184 -16.66 15.11 -28.36
C LYS A 184 -16.70 15.83 -27.01
N LEU A 185 -16.07 15.25 -25.99
CA LEU A 185 -15.97 15.84 -24.64
C LEU A 185 -15.35 17.23 -24.68
N LEU A 186 -14.23 17.39 -25.38
CA LEU A 186 -13.53 18.67 -25.49
C LEU A 186 -14.37 19.73 -26.24
N ALA A 187 -15.09 19.33 -27.28
CA ALA A 187 -16.00 20.22 -27.99
C ALA A 187 -17.16 20.66 -27.09
N GLU A 188 -17.74 19.74 -26.31
CA GLU A 188 -18.81 20.06 -25.35
C GLU A 188 -18.31 20.98 -24.24
N TYR A 189 -17.15 20.69 -23.63
CA TYR A 189 -16.52 21.53 -22.61
C TYR A 189 -16.42 23.00 -23.05
N ARG A 190 -15.98 23.24 -24.30
CA ARG A 190 -15.82 24.58 -24.87
C ARG A 190 -17.15 25.32 -25.07
N LEU A 191 -18.27 24.60 -25.15
CA LEU A 191 -19.60 25.17 -25.36
C LEU A 191 -20.40 25.34 -24.06
N SER A 192 -20.34 24.37 -23.16
CA SER A 192 -21.24 24.24 -22.00
C SER A 192 -20.64 24.70 -20.68
N GLY A 193 -19.34 24.97 -20.62
CA GLY A 193 -18.67 25.43 -19.39
C GLY A 193 -18.50 24.31 -18.35
N LEU A 194 -18.31 23.05 -18.79
CA LEU A 194 -17.88 21.97 -17.92
C LEU A 194 -16.64 22.38 -17.11
N SER A 195 -16.48 21.82 -15.90
CA SER A 195 -15.38 22.22 -15.02
C SER A 195 -14.02 21.68 -15.46
N GLU A 196 -13.97 20.48 -16.07
CA GLU A 196 -12.74 19.82 -16.52
C GLU A 196 -13.05 18.66 -17.49
N CYS A 197 -12.13 18.37 -18.43
CA CYS A 197 -12.16 17.23 -19.34
C CYS A 197 -11.57 15.97 -18.68
N TYR A 198 -12.38 15.26 -17.89
CA TYR A 198 -11.98 13.99 -17.26
C TYR A 198 -11.98 12.81 -18.24
N ILE A 199 -11.02 11.89 -18.07
CA ILE A 199 -10.89 10.66 -18.88
C ILE A 199 -12.15 9.79 -18.78
N SER A 200 -12.61 9.58 -17.55
CA SER A 200 -13.82 8.85 -17.18
C SER A 200 -15.08 9.32 -17.92
N SER A 201 -15.24 10.63 -18.14
CA SER A 201 -16.40 11.22 -18.83
C SER A 201 -16.50 10.78 -20.30
N THR A 202 -15.41 10.33 -20.92
CA THR A 202 -15.41 9.85 -22.31
C THR A 202 -16.26 8.60 -22.49
N TYR A 203 -16.38 7.76 -21.46
CA TYR A 203 -17.17 6.54 -21.50
C TYR A 203 -18.68 6.79 -21.67
N ASN A 204 -19.22 7.91 -21.16
CA ASN A 204 -20.65 8.20 -21.32
C ASN A 204 -21.06 8.35 -22.79
N TYR A 205 -20.17 8.89 -23.65
CA TYR A 205 -20.41 8.92 -25.10
C TYR A 205 -20.43 7.51 -25.70
N LEU A 206 -19.49 6.65 -25.31
CA LEU A 206 -19.43 5.25 -25.78
C LEU A 206 -20.66 4.47 -25.32
N ILE A 207 -21.09 4.63 -24.06
CA ILE A 207 -22.30 4.01 -23.53
C ILE A 207 -23.54 4.47 -24.32
N SER A 208 -23.65 5.76 -24.65
CA SER A 208 -24.76 6.27 -25.47
C SER A 208 -24.77 5.73 -26.91
N GLU A 209 -23.61 5.30 -27.41
CA GLU A 209 -23.43 4.65 -28.71
C GLU A 209 -23.72 3.14 -28.65
N GLY A 210 -24.06 2.60 -27.47
CA GLY A 210 -24.37 1.19 -27.24
C GLY A 210 -23.13 0.32 -27.02
N LEU A 211 -21.96 0.92 -26.80
CA LEU A 211 -20.72 0.18 -26.52
C LEU A 211 -20.73 -0.37 -25.09
N ASN A 212 -20.04 -1.48 -24.96
CA ASN A 212 -20.09 -2.31 -23.79
C ASN A 212 -18.95 -2.04 -22.82
N ILE A 213 -19.22 -1.27 -21.76
CA ILE A 213 -18.23 -0.94 -20.73
C ILE A 213 -18.34 -1.85 -19.51
N LEU A 214 -17.24 -2.46 -19.07
CA LEU A 214 -17.19 -3.37 -17.91
C LEU A 214 -16.43 -2.78 -16.71
N PRO A 215 -16.87 -3.04 -15.48
CA PRO A 215 -16.08 -2.75 -14.30
C PRO A 215 -15.01 -3.84 -14.10
N TYR A 216 -13.85 -3.43 -13.59
CA TYR A 216 -12.91 -4.33 -12.91
C TYR A 216 -12.89 -3.97 -11.44
N ASN A 217 -13.28 -4.91 -10.57
CA ASN A 217 -13.33 -4.67 -9.14
C ASN A 217 -11.95 -4.93 -8.53
N MET A 218 -11.30 -3.89 -8.05
CA MET A 218 -10.00 -3.99 -7.41
C MET A 218 -10.10 -4.78 -6.10
N PRO A 219 -9.15 -5.70 -5.80
CA PRO A 219 -9.10 -6.36 -4.51
C PRO A 219 -8.98 -5.34 -3.37
N LYS A 220 -9.41 -5.75 -2.16
CA LYS A 220 -9.27 -4.93 -0.96
C LYS A 220 -7.79 -4.56 -0.76
N ASN A 221 -7.52 -3.27 -0.53
CA ASN A 221 -6.17 -2.71 -0.44
C ASN A 221 -5.33 -2.80 -1.74
N GLY A 222 -5.96 -3.12 -2.87
CA GLY A 222 -5.32 -3.18 -4.18
C GLY A 222 -5.02 -1.83 -4.82
N TYR A 223 -5.53 -0.74 -4.23
CA TYR A 223 -5.32 0.63 -4.69
C TYR A 223 -4.93 1.53 -3.53
N ILE A 224 -3.87 2.30 -3.76
CA ILE A 224 -3.38 3.35 -2.87
C ILE A 224 -3.26 4.63 -3.69
N SER A 225 -4.06 5.64 -3.35
CA SER A 225 -3.90 7.00 -3.89
C SER A 225 -2.61 7.61 -3.34
N LEU A 226 -1.88 8.36 -4.17
CA LEU A 226 -0.76 9.21 -3.80
C LEU A 226 -0.93 10.63 -4.39
N GLY A 227 -2.16 10.96 -4.81
CA GLY A 227 -2.48 12.17 -5.58
C GLY A 227 -2.58 13.45 -4.78
N THR A 228 -2.50 13.39 -3.45
CA THR A 228 -2.59 14.53 -2.53
C THR A 228 -1.60 14.39 -1.37
N PRO A 229 -1.22 15.50 -0.70
CA PRO A 229 -0.39 15.43 0.51
C PRO A 229 -0.96 14.49 1.58
N ASN A 230 -2.27 14.60 1.85
CA ASN A 230 -2.95 13.74 2.82
C ASN A 230 -2.93 12.25 2.42
N ASP A 231 -3.05 11.94 1.12
CA ASP A 231 -2.94 10.54 0.68
C ASP A 231 -1.52 9.98 0.92
N ILE A 232 -0.48 10.79 0.71
CA ILE A 232 0.90 10.44 1.04
C ILE A 232 1.07 10.24 2.56
N ASP A 233 0.52 11.13 3.38
CA ASP A 233 0.59 11.00 4.84
C ASP A 233 -0.07 9.71 5.33
N ILE A 234 -1.22 9.33 4.76
CA ILE A 234 -1.89 8.06 5.06
C ILE A 234 -1.01 6.88 4.64
N TYR A 235 -0.40 6.94 3.45
CA TYR A 235 0.49 5.89 2.96
C TYR A 235 1.71 5.71 3.87
N LEU A 236 2.41 6.81 4.19
CA LEU A 236 3.58 6.80 5.07
C LEU A 236 3.23 6.37 6.50
N SER A 237 2.06 6.75 7.01
CA SER A 237 1.57 6.31 8.31
C SER A 237 1.34 4.81 8.34
N LYS A 238 0.74 4.24 7.29
CA LYS A 238 0.62 2.77 7.14
C LYS A 238 2.00 2.11 7.05
N ILE A 239 2.93 2.66 6.27
CA ILE A 239 4.29 2.11 6.21
C ILE A 239 4.92 2.09 7.60
N LYS A 240 4.88 3.21 8.31
CA LYS A 240 5.43 3.32 9.66
C LYS A 240 4.71 2.40 10.66
N GLU A 241 3.40 2.21 10.52
CA GLU A 241 2.65 1.32 11.39
C GLU A 241 3.04 -0.15 11.18
N TYR A 242 3.31 -0.58 9.94
CA TYR A 242 3.44 -2.00 9.62
C TYR A 242 4.86 -2.46 9.26
N TYR A 243 5.76 -1.55 8.89
CA TYR A 243 7.07 -1.87 8.31
C TYR A 243 8.26 -1.21 9.03
N SER A 244 8.05 -0.38 10.06
CA SER A 244 9.14 -0.02 10.97
C SER A 244 9.36 -1.16 11.98
N GLU A 245 10.60 -1.59 12.20
CA GLU A 245 10.93 -2.48 13.33
C GLU A 245 10.48 -1.82 14.63
N LYS A 246 9.40 -2.36 15.20
CA LYS A 246 8.87 -1.92 16.48
C LYS A 246 9.49 -2.77 17.59
N PRO A 247 9.77 -2.20 18.76
CA PRO A 247 10.13 -3.02 19.91
C PRO A 247 9.04 -4.06 20.19
N LYS A 248 9.46 -5.31 20.41
CA LYS A 248 8.54 -6.43 20.62
C LYS A 248 8.07 -6.46 22.07
N THR A 249 6.95 -7.15 22.31
CA THR A 249 6.54 -7.57 23.65
C THR A 249 6.87 -9.05 23.81
N ILE A 250 7.74 -9.37 24.75
CA ILE A 250 8.29 -10.69 24.99
C ILE A 250 7.59 -11.27 26.22
N PHE A 251 6.82 -12.33 26.01
CA PHE A 251 6.24 -13.13 27.10
C PHE A 251 7.20 -14.27 27.42
N CYS A 252 7.77 -14.28 28.62
CA CYS A 252 8.74 -15.29 29.01
C CYS A 252 8.29 -16.04 30.27
N ASP A 253 8.45 -17.37 30.27
CA ASP A 253 8.25 -18.17 31.47
C ASP A 253 9.47 -18.05 32.41
N ILE A 254 9.30 -18.24 33.71
CA ILE A 254 10.42 -18.12 34.66
C ILE A 254 11.09 -19.48 34.90
N ASP A 255 10.35 -20.42 35.49
CA ASP A 255 10.92 -21.66 36.05
C ASP A 255 11.30 -22.65 34.94
N GLY A 256 12.58 -23.01 34.87
CA GLY A 256 13.11 -23.89 33.82
C GLY A 256 13.40 -23.19 32.49
N THR A 257 13.11 -21.89 32.41
CA THR A 257 13.29 -21.06 31.21
C THR A 257 14.33 -19.96 31.44
N LEU A 258 14.20 -19.21 32.53
CA LEU A 258 15.16 -18.16 32.93
C LEU A 258 16.08 -18.61 34.06
N ILE A 259 15.49 -19.32 35.02
CA ILE A 259 16.17 -19.83 36.19
C ILE A 259 15.96 -21.33 36.29
N LYS A 260 16.88 -22.02 36.95
CA LYS A 260 16.78 -23.46 37.13
C LYS A 260 15.44 -23.85 37.78
N HIS A 261 14.75 -24.82 37.21
CA HIS A 261 13.42 -25.23 37.66
C HIS A 261 13.45 -25.82 39.07
N VAL A 262 12.52 -25.38 39.93
CA VAL A 262 12.38 -25.89 41.31
C VAL A 262 11.07 -26.66 41.47
N HIS A 263 11.16 -27.96 41.74
CA HIS A 263 10.00 -28.88 41.69
C HIS A 263 8.95 -28.71 42.80
N ARG A 264 9.23 -27.96 43.89
CA ARG A 264 8.22 -27.70 44.94
C ARG A 264 8.27 -26.26 45.43
N PHE A 265 7.07 -25.71 45.65
CA PHE A 265 6.87 -24.38 46.24
C PHE A 265 7.64 -24.18 47.55
N SER A 266 7.72 -25.23 48.38
CA SER A 266 8.44 -25.18 49.65
C SER A 266 9.92 -24.84 49.51
N TYR A 267 10.55 -25.07 48.36
CA TYR A 267 11.98 -24.82 48.15
C TYR A 267 12.30 -23.44 47.59
N VAL A 268 11.30 -22.69 47.13
CA VAL A 268 11.48 -21.40 46.46
C VAL A 268 12.18 -20.36 47.37
N GLY A 269 12.29 -20.61 48.68
CA GLY A 269 12.99 -19.72 49.65
C GLY A 269 14.19 -20.33 50.39
N PHE A 270 14.57 -21.59 50.12
CA PHE A 270 15.69 -22.24 50.83
C PHE A 270 16.97 -22.34 49.99
N GLU A 271 16.86 -22.22 48.67
CA GLU A 271 17.99 -22.29 47.75
C GLU A 271 18.10 -20.99 46.92
N PRO A 272 19.32 -20.50 46.63
CA PRO A 272 19.50 -19.35 45.78
C PRO A 272 19.04 -19.68 44.35
N ALA A 273 18.35 -18.74 43.71
CA ALA A 273 18.00 -18.88 42.31
C ALA A 273 19.27 -18.85 41.46
N ILE A 274 19.33 -19.69 40.42
CA ILE A 274 20.44 -19.76 39.48
C ILE A 274 19.90 -19.42 38.10
N ALA A 275 20.38 -18.32 37.51
CA ALA A 275 20.08 -17.97 36.13
C ALA A 275 20.66 -19.01 35.17
N LEU A 276 19.90 -19.35 34.13
CA LEU A 276 20.37 -20.23 33.06
C LEU A 276 21.31 -19.45 32.11
N LYS A 277 22.14 -20.19 31.38
CA LYS A 277 23.19 -19.63 30.53
C LYS A 277 22.60 -18.77 29.41
N GLY A 278 23.21 -17.61 29.13
CA GLY A 278 22.77 -16.68 28.06
C GLY A 278 21.54 -15.83 28.39
N VAL A 279 20.86 -16.08 29.51
CA VAL A 279 19.62 -15.37 29.87
C VAL A 279 19.87 -13.90 30.18
N ILE A 280 20.88 -13.61 31.02
CA ILE A 280 21.18 -12.26 31.47
C ILE A 280 21.64 -11.40 30.29
N GLU A 281 22.52 -11.93 29.45
CA GLU A 281 23.03 -11.23 28.26
C GLU A 281 21.88 -10.88 27.31
N LYS A 282 20.97 -11.81 27.05
CA LYS A 282 19.85 -11.59 26.12
C LYS A 282 18.82 -10.61 26.67
N PHE A 283 18.54 -10.63 27.97
CA PHE A 283 17.63 -9.66 28.59
C PHE A 283 18.18 -8.23 28.54
N ASN A 284 19.49 -8.05 28.76
CA ASN A 284 20.14 -6.75 28.59
C ASN A 284 20.06 -6.25 27.14
N GLU A 285 20.22 -7.14 26.16
CA GLU A 285 20.05 -6.82 24.74
C GLU A 285 18.61 -6.35 24.45
N TRP A 286 17.60 -7.10 24.91
CA TRP A 286 16.19 -6.77 24.72
C TRP A 286 15.80 -5.43 25.34
N ASP A 287 16.23 -5.16 26.58
CA ASP A 287 16.00 -3.89 27.25
C ASP A 287 16.66 -2.72 26.51
N SER A 288 17.90 -2.90 26.05
CA SER A 288 18.63 -1.86 25.28
C SER A 288 17.96 -1.52 23.94
N ARG A 289 17.24 -2.48 23.35
CA ARG A 289 16.42 -2.30 22.14
C ARG A 289 15.00 -1.80 22.43
N GLY A 290 14.69 -1.53 23.69
CA GLY A 290 13.39 -1.01 24.15
C GLY A 290 12.27 -2.03 24.07
N HIS A 291 12.56 -3.33 24.01
CA HIS A 291 11.54 -4.37 24.04
C HIS A 291 10.82 -4.37 25.39
N LYS A 292 9.52 -4.68 25.37
CA LYS A 292 8.71 -4.87 26.56
C LYS A 292 8.86 -6.29 27.06
N ILE A 293 9.23 -6.50 28.31
CA ILE A 293 9.46 -7.83 28.90
C ILE A 293 8.37 -8.16 29.92
N ILE A 294 7.56 -9.17 29.63
CA ILE A 294 6.50 -9.67 30.51
C ILE A 294 6.87 -11.08 30.97
N LEU A 295 7.11 -11.22 32.27
CA LEU A 295 7.41 -12.50 32.88
C LEU A 295 6.14 -13.20 33.35
N THR A 296 6.14 -14.51 33.23
CA THR A 296 5.01 -15.39 33.54
C THR A 296 5.48 -16.58 34.37
N THR A 297 4.69 -17.03 35.34
CA THR A 297 5.03 -18.23 36.13
C THR A 297 3.80 -18.89 36.75
N ALA A 298 3.86 -20.21 36.89
CA ALA A 298 2.88 -20.98 37.65
C ALA A 298 3.03 -20.86 39.17
N ARG A 299 4.09 -20.20 39.67
CA ARG A 299 4.22 -19.85 41.09
C ARG A 299 2.98 -19.09 41.54
N LYS A 300 2.46 -19.45 42.71
CA LYS A 300 1.31 -18.77 43.31
C LYS A 300 1.67 -17.32 43.62
N GLU A 301 0.68 -16.44 43.57
CA GLU A 301 0.83 -15.03 43.95
C GLU A 301 1.40 -14.82 45.36
N SER A 302 1.15 -15.74 46.29
CA SER A 302 1.75 -15.72 47.63
C SER A 302 3.29 -15.77 47.63
N ALA A 303 3.94 -16.11 46.51
CA ALA A 303 5.40 -16.10 46.35
C ALA A 303 5.92 -14.88 45.56
N ARG A 304 5.11 -13.86 45.30
CA ARG A 304 5.50 -12.68 44.52
C ARG A 304 6.77 -12.01 45.04
N MET A 305 6.76 -11.59 46.30
CA MET A 305 7.90 -10.88 46.91
C MET A 305 9.21 -11.68 46.79
N LEU A 306 9.13 -13.00 46.96
CA LEU A 306 10.29 -13.88 46.87
C LEU A 306 10.77 -14.04 45.43
N THR A 307 9.85 -14.14 44.47
CA THR A 307 10.16 -14.27 43.05
C THR A 307 10.77 -12.98 42.51
N GLU A 308 10.20 -11.83 42.84
CA GLU A 308 10.76 -10.52 42.47
C GLU A 308 12.16 -10.35 43.06
N LYS A 309 12.35 -10.69 44.34
CA LYS A 309 13.67 -10.67 44.96
C LYS A 309 14.69 -11.54 44.23
N GLN A 310 14.34 -12.78 43.88
CA GLN A 310 15.24 -13.68 43.15
C GLN A 310 15.63 -13.13 41.78
N LEU A 311 14.68 -12.58 41.03
CA LEU A 311 14.95 -11.98 39.72
C LEU A 311 15.83 -10.74 39.85
N THR A 312 15.57 -9.87 40.82
CA THR A 312 16.40 -8.68 41.09
C THR A 312 17.81 -9.05 41.54
N ASP A 313 17.96 -10.02 42.43
CA ASP A 313 19.27 -10.49 42.90
C ASP A 313 20.11 -11.06 41.74
N LEU A 314 19.47 -11.61 40.70
CA LEU A 314 20.10 -12.10 39.49
C LEU A 314 20.32 -11.03 38.41
N GLY A 315 19.79 -9.82 38.60
CA GLY A 315 19.87 -8.73 37.62
C GLY A 315 18.97 -8.93 36.39
N ILE A 316 17.92 -9.76 36.48
CA ILE A 316 16.94 -9.93 35.40
C ILE A 316 15.98 -8.75 35.42
N CYS A 317 15.83 -8.03 34.31
CA CYS A 317 14.86 -6.95 34.17
C CYS A 317 13.50 -7.46 33.68
N TRP A 318 12.42 -6.75 34.04
CA TRP A 318 11.08 -6.98 33.51
C TRP A 318 10.21 -5.73 33.66
N ASP A 319 9.22 -5.57 32.79
CA ASP A 319 8.19 -4.54 32.90
C ASP A 319 6.98 -5.01 33.71
N GLN A 320 6.59 -6.27 33.55
CA GLN A 320 5.42 -6.85 34.22
C GLN A 320 5.68 -8.31 34.63
N LEU A 321 5.07 -8.71 35.75
CA LEU A 321 5.15 -10.08 36.28
C LEU A 321 3.74 -10.64 36.54
N ILE A 322 3.34 -11.60 35.71
CA ILE A 322 2.07 -12.32 35.79
C ILE A 322 2.29 -13.66 36.48
N MET A 323 1.69 -13.86 37.65
CA MET A 323 1.85 -15.08 38.44
C MET A 323 0.54 -15.86 38.55
N GLY A 324 0.64 -17.10 39.03
CA GLY A 324 -0.51 -17.98 39.24
C GLY A 324 -1.15 -18.51 37.97
N VAL A 325 -0.45 -18.45 36.82
CA VAL A 325 -0.94 -19.10 35.60
C VAL A 325 -0.86 -20.63 35.73
N THR A 326 -1.63 -21.36 34.93
CA THR A 326 -1.58 -22.83 34.99
C THR A 326 -0.28 -23.37 34.40
N SER A 327 0.20 -24.51 34.90
CA SER A 327 1.36 -25.24 34.34
C SER A 327 1.06 -26.00 33.04
N GLY A 328 -0.16 -25.89 32.51
CA GLY A 328 -0.56 -26.49 31.24
C GLY A 328 0.00 -25.76 30.03
N VAL A 329 -0.34 -26.26 28.83
CA VAL A 329 0.05 -25.67 27.55
C VAL A 329 -0.45 -24.22 27.48
N ARG A 330 0.44 -23.31 27.07
CA ARG A 330 0.12 -21.90 26.84
C ARG A 330 -0.15 -21.69 25.36
N VAL A 331 -1.27 -21.04 25.05
CA VAL A 331 -1.67 -20.72 23.68
C VAL A 331 -1.66 -19.20 23.51
N LEU A 332 -0.84 -18.71 22.59
CA LEU A 332 -0.81 -17.29 22.22
C LEU A 332 -1.76 -17.07 21.03
N ILE A 333 -2.80 -16.27 21.23
CA ILE A 333 -3.78 -15.93 20.20
C ILE A 333 -3.60 -14.44 19.87
N ASN A 334 -3.41 -14.12 18.59
CA ASN A 334 -3.26 -12.74 18.12
C ASN A 334 -3.95 -12.52 16.77
N ASP A 335 -4.25 -11.27 16.44
CA ASP A 335 -4.87 -10.91 15.16
C ASP A 335 -3.86 -10.94 14.00
N LYS A 336 -4.39 -11.07 12.79
CA LYS A 336 -3.66 -10.92 11.53
C LYS A 336 -4.51 -10.08 10.59
N HIS A 337 -3.91 -9.07 9.96
CA HIS A 337 -4.67 -8.08 9.20
C HIS A 337 -5.03 -8.57 7.79
N LEU A 338 -4.08 -9.13 7.04
CA LEU A 338 -4.30 -9.85 5.78
C LEU A 338 -3.68 -11.24 5.85
N GLU A 339 -4.22 -12.18 5.07
CA GLU A 339 -3.71 -13.54 4.99
C GLU A 339 -2.24 -13.59 4.53
N SER A 340 -1.85 -12.70 3.63
CA SER A 340 -0.50 -12.56 3.09
C SER A 340 0.51 -11.87 4.03
N ASP A 341 0.06 -11.27 5.14
CA ASP A 341 0.97 -10.58 6.05
C ASP A 341 1.82 -11.58 6.86
N ASN A 342 2.90 -11.11 7.48
CA ASN A 342 3.62 -11.93 8.46
C ASN A 342 2.78 -12.13 9.73
N ASP A 343 2.98 -13.24 10.44
CA ASP A 343 2.29 -13.50 11.70
C ASP A 343 2.71 -12.49 12.78
N ARG A 344 1.73 -11.98 13.53
CA ARG A 344 1.95 -10.96 14.58
C ARG A 344 2.26 -11.56 15.95
N ALA A 345 2.27 -12.87 16.06
CA ALA A 345 2.59 -13.61 17.27
C ALA A 345 3.40 -14.85 16.90
N VAL A 346 4.45 -15.09 17.67
CA VAL A 346 5.31 -16.27 17.52
C VAL A 346 5.52 -16.87 18.91
N ALA A 347 5.49 -18.19 19.00
CA ALA A 347 5.74 -18.92 20.24
C ALA A 347 6.98 -19.79 20.07
N LEU A 348 7.91 -19.69 21.03
CA LEU A 348 9.14 -20.47 21.07
C LEU A 348 9.13 -21.35 22.33
N ASN A 349 9.49 -22.62 22.16
CA ASN A 349 9.73 -23.52 23.30
C ASN A 349 11.24 -23.66 23.50
N VAL A 350 11.68 -23.54 24.75
CA VAL A 350 13.05 -23.85 25.16
C VAL A 350 13.05 -25.15 25.97
N ILE A 351 14.12 -25.93 25.85
CA ILE A 351 14.26 -27.14 26.66
C ILE A 351 14.59 -26.73 28.10
N THR A 352 13.85 -27.30 29.06
CA THR A 352 13.99 -27.01 30.48
C THR A 352 15.45 -27.07 30.93
N ASP A 353 15.89 -26.02 31.63
CA ASP A 353 17.22 -25.87 32.21
C ASP A 353 18.39 -25.80 31.19
N GLN A 354 18.14 -25.68 29.89
CA GLN A 354 19.21 -25.56 28.88
C GLN A 354 19.69 -24.11 28.64
N GLY A 355 18.92 -23.10 29.04
CA GLY A 355 19.27 -21.70 28.79
C GLY A 355 19.08 -21.28 27.33
N PHE A 356 19.72 -20.18 26.93
CA PHE A 356 19.39 -19.42 25.72
C PHE A 356 20.44 -19.46 24.61
N GLU A 357 21.57 -20.13 24.82
CA GLU A 357 22.71 -20.06 23.90
C GLU A 357 22.48 -20.75 22.55
N ASP A 358 21.76 -21.87 22.54
CA ASP A 358 21.54 -22.66 21.33
C ASP A 358 20.30 -22.22 20.52
N ILE A 359 19.73 -21.06 20.84
CA ILE A 359 18.52 -20.53 20.21
C ILE A 359 18.89 -19.56 19.09
N ASN A 360 18.34 -19.78 17.90
CA ASN A 360 18.44 -18.83 16.80
C ASN A 360 17.44 -17.68 16.96
N TRP A 361 17.86 -16.62 17.67
CA TRP A 361 17.00 -15.47 17.96
C TRP A 361 16.71 -14.61 16.72
N ASP A 362 17.57 -14.64 15.70
CA ASP A 362 17.39 -13.87 14.46
C ASP A 362 16.14 -14.33 13.67
N GLU A 363 15.82 -15.63 13.69
CA GLU A 363 14.58 -16.16 13.08
C GLU A 363 13.31 -15.61 13.75
N MET A 364 13.43 -15.15 15.00
CA MET A 364 12.35 -14.53 15.78
C MET A 364 12.39 -12.98 15.70
N GLY A 365 13.41 -12.44 15.04
CA GLY A 365 13.73 -11.01 14.97
C GLY A 365 14.15 -10.42 16.32
N LEU A 366 14.83 -11.19 17.17
CA LEU A 366 15.15 -10.84 18.57
C LEU A 366 16.66 -10.81 18.89
#